data_AF-A0A0A2B0B9-F1
#
_entry.id   AF-A0A0A2B0B9-F1
#
_cell.length_a   1.000
_cell.length_b   1.000
_cell.length_c   1.000
_cell.angle_alpha   90.00
_cell.angle_beta   90.00
_cell.angle_gamma   90.00
#
_symmetry.space_group_name_H-M   'P 1'
#
loop_
_entity.id
_entity.type
_entity.pdbx_description
1 polymer ?
#
loop_
_entity_poly.entity_id
_entity_poly.type
_entity_poly.pdbx_seq_one_letter_code
_entity_poly.pdbx_strand_id
1 'polypeptide(L)' 'MNKGFADNNYKSLKTKKISSNEPQGRLISWSPWPPANFQTRYPAFPFVLTVLIIVIGQWYFSLLK' A
#
# COMPACT_ATOMS: atom_id res chain seq x y z
N MET A 1 4.01 21.44 -37.32
CA MET A 1 3.01 21.25 -36.25
C MET A 1 3.76 20.95 -34.96
N ASN A 2 4.04 21.98 -34.15
CA ASN A 2 4.64 21.85 -32.82
C ASN A 2 3.52 22.01 -31.79
N LYS A 3 3.15 20.92 -31.10
CA LYS A 3 2.22 20.96 -29.97
C LYS A 3 2.84 20.15 -28.84
N GLY A 4 3.15 20.85 -27.76
CA GLY A 4 4.00 20.41 -26.64
C GLY A 4 4.99 21.55 -26.43
N PHE A 5 4.87 22.41 -25.43
CA PHE A 5 4.69 22.13 -24.01
C PHE A 5 3.77 23.17 -23.36
N ALA A 6 3.11 22.80 -22.26
CA ALA A 6 2.34 23.75 -21.46
C ALA A 6 3.30 24.62 -20.62
N ASP A 7 3.09 25.94 -20.69
CA ASP A 7 3.89 26.96 -20.03
C ASP A 7 3.96 26.80 -18.51
N ASN A 8 5.16 27.03 -17.98
CA ASN A 8 5.50 27.03 -16.57
C ASN A 8 4.65 28.07 -15.81
N ASN A 9 3.59 27.63 -15.13
CA ASN A 9 2.92 28.46 -14.15
C ASN A 9 3.56 28.24 -12.78
N TYR A 10 4.52 29.10 -12.47
CA TYR A 10 4.98 29.34 -11.11
C TYR A 10 3.84 29.98 -10.32
N LYS A 11 3.10 29.18 -9.53
CA LYS A 11 2.27 29.71 -8.45
C LYS A 11 2.74 29.13 -7.12
N SER A 12 3.59 29.92 -6.48
CA SER A 12 3.78 29.93 -5.02
C SER A 12 2.42 29.99 -4.34
N LEU A 13 2.13 29.03 -3.46
CA LEU A 13 1.25 29.22 -2.31
C LEU A 13 1.56 28.15 -1.26
N LYS A 14 2.20 28.56 -0.18
CA LYS A 14 2.30 27.81 1.08
C LYS A 14 0.90 27.45 1.56
N THR A 15 0.60 26.17 1.76
CA THR A 15 -0.39 25.74 2.76
C THR A 15 0.06 24.40 3.34
N LYS A 16 0.46 24.45 4.61
CA LYS A 16 0.77 23.32 5.48
C LYS A 16 -0.51 22.49 5.65
N LYS A 17 -0.61 21.32 5.03
CA LYS A 17 -1.57 20.27 5.41
C LYS A 17 -0.79 18.98 5.65
N ILE A 18 -0.86 18.50 6.88
CA ILE A 18 -0.53 17.13 7.25
C ILE A 18 -1.54 16.28 6.48
N SER A 19 -1.11 15.69 5.36
CA SER A 19 -1.99 14.93 4.47
C SER A 19 -1.20 13.71 4.01
N SER A 20 -1.68 12.54 4.42
CA SER A 20 -1.36 11.19 3.93
C SER A 20 -0.32 11.12 2.80
N ASN A 21 0.87 10.63 3.13
CA ASN A 21 1.92 10.25 2.16
C ASN A 21 1.54 8.98 1.39
N GLU A 22 0.34 8.92 0.81
CA GLU A 22 -0.05 7.85 -0.09
C GLU A 22 -0.30 8.50 -1.46
N PRO A 23 0.49 8.15 -2.50
CA PRO A 23 0.37 8.81 -3.78
C PRO A 23 -1.03 8.56 -4.34
N GLN A 24 -1.74 9.66 -4.63
CA GLN A 24 -3.03 9.68 -5.35
C GLN A 24 -2.84 9.21 -6.80
N GLY A 25 -2.57 7.92 -6.97
CA GLY A 25 -2.20 7.37 -8.26
C GLY A 25 -2.39 5.87 -8.33
N ARG A 26 -3.63 5.42 -8.52
CA ARG A 26 -3.94 4.28 -9.39
C ARG A 26 -5.26 4.55 -10.09
N LEU A 27 -5.19 5.34 -11.18
CA LEU A 27 -6.26 5.44 -12.17
C LEU A 27 -6.38 4.17 -13.05
N ILE A 28 -5.58 3.13 -12.77
CA ILE A 28 -5.57 1.88 -13.53
C ILE A 28 -5.46 0.73 -12.51
N SER A 29 -6.58 0.05 -12.25
CA SER A 29 -6.74 -1.03 -11.28
C SER A 29 -6.04 -2.34 -11.65
N TRP A 30 -5.33 -2.37 -12.79
CA TRP A 30 -4.67 -3.56 -13.36
C TRP A 30 -3.21 -3.76 -12.95
N SER A 31 -2.61 -2.86 -12.15
CA SER A 31 -1.25 -3.09 -11.60
C SER A 31 -1.25 -4.23 -10.57
N PRO A 32 -0.14 -4.97 -10.44
CA PRO A 32 -0.12 -6.25 -9.73
C PRO A 32 -0.46 -6.04 -8.26
N TRP A 33 -1.33 -6.90 -7.73
CA TRP A 33 -1.51 -7.05 -6.30
C TRP A 33 -0.45 -8.04 -5.81
N PRO A 34 0.29 -7.76 -4.72
CA PRO A 34 0.15 -6.64 -3.80
C PRO A 34 0.88 -5.37 -4.26
N PRO A 35 0.58 -4.20 -3.66
CA PRO A 35 1.27 -2.96 -3.96
C PRO A 35 2.80 -3.16 -3.88
N ALA A 36 3.55 -2.52 -4.77
CA ALA A 36 5.01 -2.63 -4.82
C ALA A 36 5.72 -2.36 -3.47
N ASN A 37 5.03 -1.68 -2.54
CA ASN A 37 5.51 -1.35 -1.21
C ASN A 37 4.82 -2.13 -0.06
N PHE A 38 4.14 -3.25 -0.32
CA PHE A 38 3.46 -3.99 0.76
C PHE A 38 4.46 -4.60 1.75
N GLN A 39 5.54 -5.20 1.24
CA GLN A 39 6.59 -5.79 2.06
C GLN A 39 7.35 -4.72 2.87
N THR A 40 7.52 -3.52 2.34
CA THR A 40 8.19 -2.41 3.05
C THR A 40 7.28 -1.74 4.07
N ARG A 41 5.96 -1.67 3.81
CA ARG A 41 4.98 -1.11 4.76
C ARG A 41 4.63 -2.08 5.89
N TYR A 42 4.65 -3.39 5.63
CA TYR A 42 4.29 -4.43 6.59
C TYR A 42 5.34 -5.56 6.65
N PRO A 43 6.57 -5.27 7.12
CA PRO A 43 7.64 -6.28 7.17
C PRO A 43 7.33 -7.45 8.11
N ALA A 44 6.52 -7.21 9.15
CA ALA A 44 6.13 -8.23 10.13
C ALA A 44 4.91 -9.07 9.73
N PHE A 45 4.19 -8.70 8.66
CA PHE A 45 3.00 -9.41 8.20
C PHE A 45 3.19 -10.93 8.00
N PRO A 46 4.23 -11.42 7.31
CA PRO A 46 4.41 -12.87 7.14
C PRO A 46 4.58 -13.62 8.46
N PHE A 47 5.23 -13.00 9.46
CA PHE A 47 5.42 -13.61 10.77
C PHE A 47 4.13 -13.64 11.60
N VAL A 48 3.35 -12.56 11.58
CA VAL A 48 2.06 -12.52 12.27
C VAL A 48 1.09 -13.53 11.66
N LEU A 49 1.07 -13.64 10.32
CA LEU A 49 0.23 -14.59 9.62
C LEU A 49 0.58 -16.05 9.98
N THR A 50 1.86 -16.40 10.03
CA THR A 50 2.26 -17.77 10.40
C THR A 50 1.89 -18.12 11.83
N VAL A 51 2.12 -17.21 12.79
CA VAL A 51 1.71 -17.43 14.18
C VAL A 51 0.19 -17.61 14.28
N LEU A 52 -0.59 -16.77 13.57
CA LEU A 52 -2.05 -16.89 13.54
C LEU A 52 -2.51 -18.25 13.02
N ILE A 53 -1.92 -18.73 11.91
CA ILE A 53 -2.25 -20.05 11.34
C ILE A 53 -1.91 -21.17 12.32
N ILE A 54 -0.76 -21.10 13.00
CA ILE A 54 -0.35 -22.12 13.98
C ILE A 54 -1.33 -22.15 15.16
N VAL A 55 -1.73 -20.99 15.69
CA VAL A 55 -2.68 -20.90 16.82
C VAL A 55 -4.03 -21.49 16.43
N ILE A 56 -4.56 -21.12 15.25
CA ILE A 56 -5.83 -21.66 14.74
C ILE A 56 -5.70 -23.17 14.48
N GLY A 57 -4.58 -23.63 13.93
CA GLY A 57 -4.32 -25.04 13.67
C GLY A 57 -4.26 -25.88 14.94
N GLN A 58 -3.57 -25.38 15.99
CA GLN A 58 -3.55 -26.04 17.29
C GLN A 58 -4.94 -26.06 17.94
N TRP A 59 -5.68 -24.97 17.85
CA TRP A 59 -7.05 -24.90 18.36
C TRP A 59 -7.97 -25.91 17.66
N TYR A 60 -7.88 -26.01 16.33
CA TYR A 60 -8.64 -26.97 15.55
C TYR A 60 -8.26 -28.42 15.86
N PHE A 61 -6.96 -28.71 16.01
CA PHE A 61 -6.50 -30.04 16.42
C PHE A 61 -6.97 -30.41 17.83
N SER A 62 -7.05 -29.44 18.74
CA SER A 62 -7.60 -29.65 20.08
C SER A 62 -9.09 -29.95 20.08
N LEU A 63 -9.86 -29.51 19.08
CA LEU A 63 -11.28 -29.82 18.93
C LEU A 63 -11.52 -31.20 18.30
N LEU A 64 -10.55 -31.72 17.56
CA LEU A 64 -10.60 -33.05 16.93
C LEU A 64 -10.21 -34.19 17.88
N LYS A 65 -9.64 -33.86 19.05
CA LYS A 65 -9.27 -34.80 20.11
C LYS A 65 -10.42 -34.94 21.11
#